data_AF-A0A955JUE3-F1
#
_entry.id   AF-A0A955JUE3-F1
#
_cell.length_a   1.000
_cell.length_b   1.000
_cell.length_c   1.000
_cell.angle_alpha   90.00
_cell.angle_beta   90.00
_cell.angle_gamma   90.00
#
_symmetry.space_group_name_H-M   'P 1'
#
loop_
_entity.id
_entity.type
_entity.pdbx_description
1 polymer ?
#
loop_
_entity_poly.entity_id
_entity_poly.type
_entity_poly.pdbx_seq_one_letter_code
_entity_poly.pdbx_strand_id
1 'polypeptide(L)'
;MNKGDDKPNYPAAGVYEHYKSAPTDRRYYQVLGTARHTETDEALVVYVPLYVTPEHTGLRLQVRPLAMFCETVQHNGKTIPRFQYIGPEL
;
A
#
# COMPACT_ATOMS: atom_id res chain seq x y z
N MET A 1 24.54 -22.13 5.11
CA MET A 1 23.78 -20.87 5.17
C MET A 1 23.19 -20.65 3.79
N ASN A 2 21.92 -21.03 3.58
CA ASN A 2 21.27 -20.87 2.29
C ASN A 2 20.86 -19.40 2.11
N LYS A 3 21.55 -18.68 1.21
CA LYS A 3 21.12 -17.38 0.67
C LYS A 3 20.11 -17.60 -0.47
N GLY A 4 19.03 -18.29 -0.18
CA GLY A 4 17.88 -18.42 -1.06
C GLY A 4 16.67 -17.93 -0.28
N ASP A 5 15.89 -17.04 -0.87
CA ASP A 5 14.55 -16.60 -0.44
C ASP A 5 14.38 -15.20 0.19
N ASP A 6 15.37 -14.31 0.11
CA ASP A 6 15.21 -12.86 0.41
C ASP A 6 14.58 -12.07 -0.77
N LYS A 7 13.61 -12.65 -1.49
CA LYS A 7 12.84 -11.86 -2.45
C LYS A 7 11.81 -11.03 -1.67
N PRO A 8 11.75 -9.69 -1.87
CA PRO A 8 10.67 -8.91 -1.28
C PRO A 8 9.34 -9.50 -1.73
N ASN A 9 8.45 -9.80 -0.79
CA ASN A 9 7.08 -10.17 -1.12
C ASN A 9 6.36 -8.92 -1.61
N TYR A 10 6.37 -8.71 -2.94
CA TYR A 10 5.70 -7.58 -3.57
C TYR A 10 4.19 -7.68 -3.37
N PRO A 11 3.49 -6.60 -2.96
CA PRO A 11 2.06 -6.59 -2.81
C PRO A 11 1.35 -7.04 -4.09
N ALA A 12 0.40 -7.96 -3.96
CA ALA A 12 -0.49 -8.32 -5.06
C ALA A 12 -1.29 -7.11 -5.51
N ALA A 13 -1.61 -7.03 -6.80
CA ALA A 13 -2.60 -6.09 -7.29
C ALA A 13 -3.97 -6.40 -6.68
N GLY A 14 -4.75 -5.36 -6.41
CA GLY A 14 -6.06 -5.47 -5.78
C GLY A 14 -6.29 -4.37 -4.75
N VAL A 15 -7.32 -4.54 -3.94
CA VAL A 15 -7.77 -3.53 -2.99
C VAL A 15 -7.12 -3.73 -1.63
N TYR A 16 -6.64 -2.62 -1.08
CA TYR A 16 -6.07 -2.53 0.25
C TYR A 16 -6.84 -1.50 1.08
N GLU A 17 -7.00 -1.81 2.36
CA GLU A 17 -7.54 -0.91 3.37
C GLU A 17 -6.41 -0.34 4.22
N HIS A 18 -6.37 0.98 4.36
CA HIS A 18 -5.39 1.63 5.23
C HIS A 18 -5.83 1.62 6.69
N TYR A 19 -4.87 1.48 7.62
CA TYR A 19 -5.15 1.38 9.06
C TYR A 19 -5.97 2.54 9.66
N LYS A 20 -6.01 3.70 9.01
CA LYS A 20 -6.83 4.87 9.41
C LYS A 20 -8.28 4.81 8.89
N SER A 21 -8.69 3.71 8.30
CA SER A 21 -10.07 3.50 7.86
C SER A 21 -11.01 3.43 9.06
N ALA A 22 -12.18 4.06 8.94
CA ALA A 22 -13.23 4.06 9.95
C ALA A 22 -14.58 3.65 9.32
N PRO A 23 -15.58 3.21 10.10
CA PRO A 23 -16.88 2.79 9.56
C PRO A 23 -17.57 3.85 8.68
N THR A 24 -17.36 5.13 8.99
CA THR A 24 -17.94 6.28 8.26
C THR A 24 -16.96 6.96 7.30
N ASP A 25 -15.69 6.53 7.26
CA ASP A 25 -14.63 7.10 6.41
C ASP A 25 -13.71 5.97 5.94
N ARG A 26 -14.16 5.21 4.94
CA ARG A 26 -13.40 4.06 4.42
C ARG A 26 -12.24 4.54 3.56
N ARG A 27 -11.03 4.09 3.90
CA ARG A 27 -9.80 4.46 3.19
C ARG A 27 -9.26 3.28 2.39
N TYR A 28 -9.91 3.04 1.26
CA TYR A 28 -9.53 2.00 0.32
C TYR A 28 -8.62 2.52 -0.78
N TYR A 29 -7.73 1.66 -1.24
CA TYR A 29 -6.77 1.96 -2.29
C TYR A 29 -6.66 0.75 -3.22
N GLN A 30 -6.66 1.01 -4.52
CA GLN A 30 -6.35 0.00 -5.52
C GLN A 30 -4.86 0.00 -5.78
N VAL A 31 -4.17 -1.07 -5.41
CA VAL A 31 -2.79 -1.34 -5.82
C VAL A 31 -2.80 -1.87 -7.25
N LEU A 32 -1.98 -1.26 -8.10
CA LEU A 32 -1.77 -1.65 -9.49
C LEU A 32 -0.57 -2.59 -9.63
N GLY A 33 0.43 -2.44 -8.75
CA GLY A 33 1.62 -3.29 -8.72
C GLY A 33 2.80 -2.60 -8.03
N THR A 34 3.98 -3.19 -8.22
CA THR A 34 5.25 -2.61 -7.76
C THR A 34 6.05 -2.11 -8.96
N ALA A 35 6.69 -0.94 -8.81
CA ALA A 35 7.60 -0.34 -9.78
C ALA A 35 9.00 -0.19 -9.18
N ARG A 36 9.99 -0.04 -10.05
CA ARG A 36 11.37 0.33 -9.68
C ARG A 36 11.58 1.82 -9.99
N HIS A 37 12.05 2.58 -9.02
CA HIS A 37 12.54 3.94 -9.24
C HIS A 37 13.91 3.89 -9.92
N THR A 38 14.01 4.36 -11.16
CA THR A 38 15.18 4.11 -12.03
C THR A 38 16.45 4.81 -11.56
N GLU A 39 16.32 5.92 -10.85
CA GLU A 39 17.41 6.78 -10.40
C GLU A 39 18.02 6.28 -9.08
N THR A 40 17.23 5.57 -8.26
CA THR A 40 17.66 5.11 -6.92
C THR A 40 17.60 3.60 -6.74
N ASP A 41 17.06 2.87 -7.71
CA ASP A 41 16.75 1.44 -7.65
C ASP A 41 15.76 1.05 -6.53
N GLU A 42 15.07 2.03 -5.93
CA GLU A 42 14.10 1.79 -4.86
C GLU A 42 12.82 1.14 -5.40
N ALA A 43 12.33 0.10 -4.69
CA ALA A 43 11.04 -0.50 -5.00
C ALA A 43 9.89 0.34 -4.44
N LEU A 44 8.91 0.66 -5.29
CA LEU A 44 7.76 1.49 -4.98
C LEU A 44 6.45 0.73 -5.24
N VAL A 45 5.45 0.89 -4.38
CA VAL A 45 4.09 0.40 -4.64
C VAL A 45 3.31 1.50 -5.34
N VAL A 46 2.70 1.17 -6.48
CA VAL A 46 1.87 2.07 -7.29
C VAL A 46 0.40 1.80 -6.98
N TYR A 47 -0.34 2.82 -6.54
CA TYR A 47 -1.73 2.66 -6.15
C TYR A 47 -2.57 3.93 -6.39
N VAL A 48 -3.89 3.79 -6.41
CA VAL A 48 -4.85 4.90 -6.47
C VAL A 48 -5.81 4.85 -5.28
N PRO A 49 -6.11 5.98 -4.61
CA PRO A 49 -7.17 6.05 -3.61
C PRO A 49 -8.54 5.80 -4.27
N LEU A 50 -9.37 4.97 -3.66
CA LEU A 50 -10.76 4.69 -4.06
C LEU A 50 -11.78 5.59 -3.35
N TYR A 51 -11.32 6.74 -2.88
CA TYR A 51 -12.11 7.79 -2.24
C TYR A 51 -11.62 9.16 -2.73
N VAL A 52 -12.42 10.20 -2.50
CA VAL A 52 -12.13 11.56 -2.95
C VAL A 52 -11.80 12.45 -1.76
N THR A 53 -10.67 13.12 -1.83
CA THR A 53 -10.29 14.23 -0.95
C THR A 53 -9.78 15.39 -1.83
N PRO A 54 -9.77 16.65 -1.35
CA PRO A 54 -9.30 17.79 -2.14
C PRO A 54 -7.89 17.59 -2.72
N GLU A 55 -7.00 16.95 -1.94
CA GLU A 55 -5.63 16.53 -2.30
C GLU A 55 -5.56 15.49 -3.43
N HIS A 56 -6.64 14.72 -3.68
CA HIS A 56 -6.71 13.69 -4.72
C HIS A 56 -7.43 14.16 -6.00
N THR A 57 -7.79 15.43 -6.13
CA THR A 57 -8.55 15.92 -7.31
C THR A 57 -7.73 16.04 -8.59
N GLY A 58 -6.40 16.00 -8.50
CA GLY A 58 -5.48 16.01 -9.65
C GLY A 58 -4.70 14.70 -9.78
N LEU A 59 -3.61 14.59 -9.01
CA LEU A 59 -2.70 13.43 -9.08
C LEU A 59 -3.25 12.25 -8.25
N ARG A 60 -4.09 11.43 -8.90
CA ARG A 60 -4.68 10.25 -8.25
C ARG A 60 -3.75 9.04 -8.16
N LEU A 61 -2.78 8.93 -9.07
CA LEU A 61 -1.78 7.87 -9.04
C LEU A 61 -0.69 8.23 -8.04
N GLN A 62 -0.53 7.40 -7.02
CA GLN A 62 0.45 7.58 -5.96
C GLN A 62 1.49 6.48 -5.98
N VAL A 63 2.68 6.82 -5.50
CA VAL A 63 3.76 5.88 -5.26
C VAL A 63 4.21 6.00 -3.81
N ARG A 64 4.60 4.87 -3.21
CA ARG A 64 5.16 4.82 -1.86
C ARG A 64 6.27 3.78 -1.79
N PRO A 65 7.36 4.03 -1.05
CA PRO A 65 8.36 3.00 -0.78
C PRO A 65 7.75 1.67 -0.34
N LEU A 66 8.21 0.57 -0.93
CA LEU A 66 7.73 -0.78 -0.65
C LEU A 66 7.81 -1.10 0.85
N ALA A 67 8.95 -0.79 1.48
CA ALA A 67 9.14 -0.97 2.91
C ALA A 67 8.05 -0.24 3.70
N MET A 68 7.82 1.04 3.41
CA MET A 68 6.80 1.85 4.09
C MET A 68 5.37 1.39 3.82
N PHE A 69 5.10 0.76 2.68
CA PHE A 69 3.78 0.20 2.36
C PHE A 69 3.53 -1.09 3.16
N CYS A 70 4.52 -1.98 3.22
CA CYS A 70 4.44 -3.27 3.90
C CYS A 70 4.66 -3.19 5.42
N GLU A 71 5.04 -2.03 5.95
CA GLU A 71 5.22 -1.81 7.39
C GLU A 71 3.96 -2.13 8.20
N THR A 72 4.18 -2.58 9.44
CA THR A 72 3.15 -2.65 10.48
C THR A 72 3.18 -1.39 11.36
N VAL A 73 2.03 -0.99 11.89
CA VAL A 73 1.88 0.17 12.78
C VAL A 73 1.21 -0.23 14.09
N GLN A 74 1.50 0.52 15.17
CA GLN A 74 0.71 0.45 16.39
C GLN A 74 -0.53 1.33 16.24
N HIS A 75 -1.72 0.72 16.35
CA HIS A 75 -2.99 1.42 16.29
C HIS A 75 -3.96 0.80 17.29
N ASN A 76 -4.54 1.62 18.18
CA ASN A 76 -5.47 1.17 19.24
C ASN A 76 -4.94 -0.02 20.07
N GLY A 77 -3.65 0.02 20.43
CA GLY A 77 -3.00 -1.03 21.23
C GLY A 77 -2.71 -2.33 20.48
N LYS A 78 -2.89 -2.36 19.15
CA LYS A 78 -2.62 -3.52 18.29
C LYS A 78 -1.56 -3.19 17.25
N THR A 79 -0.74 -4.18 16.92
CA THR A 79 0.17 -4.15 15.78
C THR A 79 -0.57 -4.68 14.55
N ILE A 80 -0.78 -3.84 13.54
CA ILE A 80 -1.52 -4.19 12.33
C ILE A 80 -0.78 -3.73 11.07
N PRO A 81 -1.01 -4.34 9.89
CA PRO A 81 -0.46 -3.84 8.64
C PRO A 81 -0.90 -2.38 8.38
N ARG A 82 0.00 -1.56 7.83
CA ARG A 82 -0.35 -0.21 7.39
C ARG A 82 -1.43 -0.24 6.30
N PHE A 83 -1.27 -1.18 5.37
CA PHE A 83 -2.21 -1.50 4.30
C PHE A 83 -2.55 -2.99 4.37
N GLN A 84 -3.82 -3.30 4.60
CA GLN A 84 -4.34 -4.65 4.66
C GLN A 84 -4.96 -5.02 3.31
N TYR A 85 -4.52 -6.11 2.68
CA TYR A 85 -5.19 -6.63 1.49
C TYR A 85 -6.60 -7.12 1.84
N ILE A 86 -7.61 -6.72 1.07
CA ILE A 86 -9.01 -7.10 1.30
C ILE A 86 -9.65 -7.85 0.13
N GLY A 87 -9.02 -7.89 -1.05
CA GLY A 87 -9.51 -8.66 -2.19
C GLY A 87 -9.06 -8.10 -3.54
N PRO A 88 -9.42 -8.77 -4.65
CA PRO A 88 -9.13 -8.27 -5.99
C PRO A 88 -9.93 -7.01 -6.33
N GLU A 89 -11.13 -6.86 -5.78
CA GLU A 89 -12.11 -5.79 -6.03
C GLU A 89 -12.81 -5.41 -4.70
N LEU A 90 -13.53 -4.27 -4.68
CA LEU A 90 -14.28 -3.78 -3.51
C LEU A 90 -15.63 -4.46 -3.33
#